data_AF-A0A5S9N6Q6-F1
#
_entry.id   AF-A0A5S9N6Q6-F1
#
_cell.length_a   1.000
_cell.length_b   1.000
_cell.length_c   1.000
_cell.angle_alpha   90.00
_cell.angle_beta   90.00
_cell.angle_gamma   90.00
#
_symmetry.space_group_name_H-M   'P 1'
#
loop_
_entity.id
_entity.type
_entity.pdbx_description
1 polymer ?
#
loop_
_entity_poly.entity_id
_entity_poly.type
_entity_poly.pdbx_seq_one_letter_code
_entity_poly.pdbx_strand_id
1 'polypeptide(L)'
;MHWAKEIKFGDQETNTLNYNIRVLGRKGVLVLNFIADMDQKATIDANISDVLAVAEFDQGSKYSDFDPEIDKVAAYGLGALVAGKVIAKTGFFAIALLFLKKFGVFILVGLGALFGKLFSRKKA
;
A
#
# COMPACT_ATOMS: atom_id res chain seq x y z
N MET A 1 12.02 -2.87 16.54
CA MET A 1 10.72 -2.17 16.72
C MET A 1 9.71 -3.18 17.20
N HIS A 2 8.80 -2.80 18.10
CA HIS A 2 7.69 -3.67 18.48
C HIS A 2 6.42 -2.87 18.77
N TRP A 3 5.27 -3.51 18.65
CA TRP A 3 3.98 -2.99 19.07
C TRP A 3 3.05 -4.13 19.46
N ALA A 4 1.94 -3.79 20.09
CA ALA A 4 0.90 -4.75 20.45
C ALA A 4 -0.48 -4.27 19.99
N LYS A 5 -1.38 -5.23 19.79
CA LYS A 5 -2.80 -5.00 19.53
C LYS A 5 -3.61 -5.76 20.57
N GLU A 6 -4.58 -5.08 21.17
CA GLU A 6 -5.65 -5.73 21.91
C GLU A 6 -6.80 -6.06 20.95
N ILE A 7 -7.31 -7.29 21.02
CA ILE A 7 -8.31 -7.81 20.07
C ILE A 7 -9.39 -8.56 20.85
N LYS A 8 -10.65 -8.14 20.69
CA LYS A 8 -11.82 -8.89 21.16
C LYS A 8 -12.19 -9.96 20.12
N PHE A 9 -12.20 -11.22 20.52
CA PHE A 9 -12.67 -12.32 19.67
C PHE A 9 -14.03 -12.82 20.12
N GLY A 10 -15.06 -12.52 19.32
CA GLY A 10 -16.44 -12.91 19.62
C GLY A 10 -16.86 -12.47 21.03
N ASP A 11 -17.45 -13.40 21.79
CA ASP A 11 -17.94 -13.17 23.14
C ASP A 11 -16.95 -13.59 24.26
N GLN A 12 -15.68 -13.85 23.91
CA GLN A 12 -14.65 -14.21 24.90
C GLN A 12 -14.53 -13.14 25.98
N GLU A 13 -14.52 -13.50 27.25
CA GLU A 13 -14.49 -12.54 28.36
C GLU A 13 -13.22 -11.67 28.31
N THR A 14 -12.06 -12.33 28.19
CA THR A 14 -10.74 -11.69 28.10
C THR A 14 -10.36 -11.39 26.65
N ASN A 15 -9.82 -10.20 26.41
CA ASN A 15 -9.29 -9.82 25.11
C ASN A 15 -7.92 -10.48 24.88
N THR A 16 -7.63 -10.80 23.62
CA THR A 16 -6.32 -11.30 23.20
C THR A 16 -5.36 -10.14 22.96
N LEU A 17 -4.13 -10.33 23.42
CA LEU A 17 -3.00 -9.46 23.22
C LEU A 17 -2.07 -10.05 22.15
N ASN A 18 -1.91 -9.35 21.04
CA ASN A 18 -1.05 -9.75 19.92
C ASN A 18 0.13 -8.78 19.76
N TYR A 19 1.33 -9.21 20.16
CA TYR A 19 2.57 -8.47 19.92
C TYR A 19 3.16 -8.81 18.56
N ASN A 20 3.66 -7.78 17.87
CA ASN A 20 4.47 -7.90 16.68
C ASN A 20 5.82 -7.23 16.95
N ILE A 21 6.89 -8.02 16.84
CA ILE A 21 8.27 -7.55 16.93
C ILE A 21 8.86 -7.67 15.52
N ARG A 22 9.53 -6.59 15.10
CA ARG A 22 10.24 -6.53 13.82
C ARG A 22 11.70 -6.20 14.05
N VAL A 23 12.54 -7.13 13.64
CA VAL A 23 14.00 -6.97 13.60
C VAL A 23 14.41 -6.77 12.15
N LEU A 24 15.03 -5.63 11.87
CA LEU A 24 15.44 -5.27 10.51
C LEU A 24 16.75 -5.99 10.18
N GLY A 25 16.75 -6.74 9.09
CA GLY A 25 17.94 -7.30 8.46
C GLY A 25 18.31 -6.53 7.20
N ARG A 26 19.50 -6.78 6.66
CA ARG A 26 20.02 -6.15 5.45
C ARG A 26 19.10 -6.31 4.24
N LYS A 27 18.45 -7.46 4.12
CA LYS A 27 17.64 -7.87 2.96
C LYS A 27 16.16 -8.10 3.28
N GLY A 28 15.70 -7.69 4.46
CA GLY A 28 14.32 -7.93 4.86
C GLY A 28 14.07 -7.69 6.34
N VAL A 29 13.06 -8.36 6.87
CA VAL A 29 12.65 -8.23 8.27
C VAL A 29 12.31 -9.60 8.83
N LEU A 30 12.83 -9.90 10.01
CA LEU A 30 12.34 -11.01 10.82
C LEU A 30 11.15 -10.50 11.66
N VAL A 31 10.01 -11.16 11.51
CA VAL A 31 8.79 -10.82 12.23
C VAL A 31 8.49 -11.90 13.25
N LEU A 32 8.55 -11.54 14.54
CA LEU A 32 8.17 -12.42 15.63
C LEU A 32 6.79 -11.98 16.14
N ASN A 33 5.86 -12.93 16.21
CA ASN A 33 4.52 -12.69 16.75
C ASN A 33 4.35 -13.47 18.04
N PHE A 34 3.88 -12.79 19.07
CA PHE A 34 3.48 -13.40 20.34
C PHE A 34 1.99 -13.16 20.57
N ILE A 35 1.28 -14.20 20.98
CA ILE A 35 -0.14 -14.16 21.30
C ILE A 35 -0.28 -14.55 22.77
N ALA A 36 -0.98 -13.73 23.52
CA ALA A 36 -1.21 -13.88 24.95
C ALA A 36 -2.60 -13.31 25.30
N ASP A 37 -3.01 -13.46 26.55
CA ASP A 37 -4.19 -12.80 27.07
C ASP A 37 -3.84 -11.41 27.64
N MET A 38 -4.82 -10.49 27.69
CA MET A 38 -4.60 -9.12 28.14
C MET A 38 -4.19 -8.99 29.61
N ASP A 39 -4.56 -9.95 30.45
CA ASP A 39 -4.15 -10.01 31.87
C ASP A 39 -2.64 -10.28 32.02
N GLN A 40 -2.01 -10.91 31.04
CA GLN A 40 -0.57 -11.19 31.01
C GLN A 40 0.27 -9.98 30.55
N LYS A 41 -0.35 -8.87 30.14
CA LYS A 41 0.33 -7.71 29.57
C LYS A 41 1.43 -7.15 30.47
N ALA A 42 1.17 -7.00 31.77
CA ALA A 42 2.15 -6.43 32.70
C ALA A 42 3.42 -7.30 32.79
N THR A 43 3.25 -8.62 32.84
CA THR A 43 4.36 -9.58 32.84
C THR A 43 5.14 -9.52 31.53
N ILE A 44 4.44 -9.44 30.40
CA ILE A 44 5.09 -9.38 29.08
C ILE A 44 5.88 -8.07 28.92
N ASP A 45 5.29 -6.93 29.28
CA ASP A 45 5.95 -5.63 29.19
C ASP A 45 7.21 -5.57 30.07
N ALA A 46 7.19 -6.21 31.25
CA ALA A 46 8.35 -6.27 32.13
C ALA A 46 9.52 -7.10 31.54
N ASN A 47 9.23 -8.07 30.67
CA ASN A 47 10.22 -9.00 30.11
C ASN A 47 10.45 -8.81 28.60
N ILE A 48 9.85 -7.78 27.98
CA ILE A 48 9.88 -7.60 26.52
C ILE A 48 11.30 -7.39 25.99
N SER A 49 12.18 -6.74 26.77
CA SER A 49 13.58 -6.52 26.40
C SER A 49 14.34 -7.82 26.15
N ASP A 50 14.07 -8.85 26.96
CA ASP A 50 14.72 -10.15 26.80
C ASP A 50 14.28 -10.81 25.51
N VAL A 51 12.98 -10.74 25.20
CA VAL A 51 12.42 -11.27 23.94
C VAL A 51 13.00 -10.54 22.72
N LEU A 52 13.19 -9.21 22.81
CA LEU A 52 13.81 -8.43 21.73
C LEU A 52 15.27 -8.84 21.49
N ALA A 53 15.98 -9.31 22.52
CA ALA A 53 17.38 -9.73 22.42
C ALA A 53 17.57 -11.14 21.82
N VAL A 54 16.51 -11.96 21.72
CA VAL A 54 16.59 -13.33 21.18
C VAL A 54 16.94 -13.36 19.69
N ALA A 55 16.61 -12.30 18.94
CA ALA A 55 16.76 -12.26 17.50
C ALA A 55 17.79 -11.23 17.07
N GLU A 56 19.03 -11.70 16.85
CA GLU A 56 20.11 -10.93 16.23
C GLU A 56 20.51 -11.58 14.89
N PHE A 57 20.86 -10.75 13.91
CA PHE A 57 21.40 -11.21 12.63
C PHE A 57 22.92 -11.33 12.70
N ASP A 58 23.47 -12.35 12.04
CA ASP A 58 24.91 -12.49 11.85
C ASP A 58 25.51 -11.27 11.13
N GLN A 59 26.81 -11.05 11.33
CA GLN A 59 27.56 -10.00 10.65
C GLN A 59 27.41 -10.11 9.12
N GLY A 60 27.19 -8.99 8.46
CA GLY A 60 26.91 -8.90 7.02
C GLY A 60 25.43 -9.05 6.68
N SER A 61 24.59 -9.47 7.63
CA SER A 61 23.14 -9.61 7.48
C SER A 61 22.33 -8.59 8.30
N LYS A 62 22.99 -7.72 9.08
CA LYS A 62 22.31 -6.70 9.88
C LYS A 62 21.83 -5.56 9.00
N TYR A 63 20.76 -4.88 9.40
CA TYR A 63 20.29 -3.69 8.67
C TYR A 63 21.35 -2.58 8.58
N SER A 64 22.20 -2.45 9.60
CA SER A 64 23.34 -1.53 9.61
C SER A 64 24.41 -1.87 8.57
N ASP A 65 24.44 -3.09 8.06
CA ASP A 65 25.40 -3.56 7.06
C ASP A 65 24.90 -3.32 5.63
N PHE A 66 23.81 -2.56 5.47
CA PHE A 66 23.30 -2.14 4.16
C PHE A 66 24.31 -1.24 3.46
N ASP A 67 24.56 -1.55 2.19
CA ASP A 67 25.46 -0.82 1.32
C ASP A 67 24.69 -0.36 0.06
N PRO A 68 24.47 0.95 -0.12
CA PRO A 68 23.71 1.48 -1.24
C PRO A 68 24.36 1.25 -2.61
N GLU A 69 25.67 0.94 -2.67
CA GLU A 69 26.38 0.71 -3.94
C GLU A 69 26.09 -0.69 -4.51
N ILE A 70 25.82 -1.68 -3.65
CA ILE A 70 25.67 -3.09 -4.05
C ILE A 70 24.31 -3.70 -3.68
N ASP A 71 23.62 -3.17 -2.68
CA ASP A 71 22.33 -3.72 -2.26
C ASP A 71 21.17 -3.23 -3.13
N LYS A 72 20.20 -4.13 -3.34
CA LYS A 72 19.04 -3.84 -4.17
C LYS A 72 18.09 -2.89 -3.43
N VAL A 73 17.90 -1.71 -4.00
CA VAL A 73 16.83 -0.79 -3.62
C VAL A 73 15.67 -0.93 -4.60
N ALA A 74 14.44 -0.76 -4.10
CA ALA A 74 13.27 -0.77 -4.97
C ALA A 74 13.36 0.36 -6.01
N ALA A 75 13.15 0.02 -7.29
CA ALA A 75 13.16 1.00 -8.38
C ALA A 75 12.08 2.08 -8.22
N TYR A 76 11.01 1.76 -7.49
CA TYR A 76 9.89 2.65 -7.22
C TYR A 76 9.73 2.83 -5.71
N GLY A 77 9.73 4.10 -5.26
CA GLY A 77 9.45 4.45 -3.88
C GLY A 77 7.95 4.45 -3.56
N LEU A 78 7.62 4.71 -2.28
CA LEU A 78 6.24 4.81 -1.80
C LEU A 78 5.40 5.83 -2.58
N GLY A 79 6.01 6.96 -2.97
CA GLY A 79 5.34 7.98 -3.79
C GLY A 79 4.88 7.43 -5.14
N ALA A 80 5.70 6.64 -5.81
CA ALA A 80 5.33 5.98 -7.07
C ALA A 80 4.24 4.90 -6.86
N LEU A 81 4.27 4.18 -5.73
CA LEU A 81 3.23 3.19 -5.40
C LEU A 81 1.86 3.85 -5.16
N VAL A 82 1.85 5.00 -4.47
CA VAL A 82 0.62 5.75 -4.18
C VAL A 82 0.14 6.51 -5.42
N ALA A 83 1.02 7.28 -6.06
CA ALA A 83 0.70 8.08 -7.23
C ALA A 83 0.40 7.23 -8.47
N GLY A 84 1.08 6.10 -8.64
CA GLY A 84 0.82 5.17 -9.75
C GLY A 84 -0.63 4.68 -9.79
N LYS A 85 -1.25 4.44 -8.63
CA LYS A 85 -2.69 4.10 -8.54
C LYS A 85 -3.60 5.24 -8.96
N VAL A 86 -3.23 6.49 -8.67
CA VAL A 86 -3.99 7.69 -9.05
C VAL A 86 -3.86 7.95 -10.55
N ILE A 87 -2.62 7.92 -11.06
CA ILE A 87 -2.31 8.09 -12.48
C ILE A 87 -3.00 7.02 -13.33
N ALA A 88 -3.05 5.77 -12.86
CA ALA A 88 -3.77 4.70 -13.55
C ALA A 88 -5.28 5.01 -13.71
N LYS A 89 -5.90 5.68 -12.72
CA LYS A 89 -7.32 6.07 -12.78
C LYS A 89 -7.56 7.31 -13.63
N THR A 90 -6.65 8.28 -13.61
CA THR A 90 -6.78 9.51 -14.42
C THR A 90 -6.26 9.36 -15.85
N GLY A 91 -5.48 8.29 -16.13
CA GLY A 91 -4.88 8.02 -17.43
C GLY A 91 -5.90 7.89 -18.56
N PHE A 92 -7.05 7.26 -18.29
CA PHE A 92 -8.14 7.20 -19.27
C PHE A 92 -8.66 8.59 -19.66
N PHE A 93 -8.85 9.49 -18.70
CA PHE A 93 -9.30 10.86 -18.97
C PHE A 93 -8.23 11.67 -19.70
N ALA A 94 -6.96 11.51 -19.36
CA ALA A 94 -5.86 12.15 -20.07
C ALA A 94 -5.79 11.69 -21.54
N ILE A 95 -5.94 10.39 -21.80
CA ILE A 95 -5.99 9.83 -23.15
C ILE A 95 -7.24 10.31 -23.89
N ALA A 96 -8.40 10.31 -23.25
CA ALA A 96 -9.65 10.78 -23.83
C ALA A 96 -9.60 12.26 -24.18
N LEU A 97 -9.02 13.11 -23.31
CA LEU A 97 -8.79 14.52 -23.60
C LEU A 97 -7.82 14.72 -24.77
N LEU A 98 -6.75 13.94 -24.84
CA LEU A 98 -5.82 14.02 -25.97
C LEU A 98 -6.47 13.56 -27.28
N PHE A 99 -7.30 12.52 -27.24
CA PHE A 99 -8.08 12.03 -28.38
C PHE A 99 -9.11 13.09 -28.82
N LEU A 100 -9.88 13.66 -27.90
CA LEU A 100 -10.82 14.74 -28.18
C LEU A 100 -10.11 15.99 -28.70
N LYS A 101 -8.92 16.34 -28.21
CA LYS A 101 -8.14 17.44 -28.78
C LYS A 101 -7.75 17.16 -30.22
N LYS A 102 -7.35 15.93 -30.54
CA LYS A 102 -6.88 15.54 -31.88
C LYS A 102 -8.00 15.34 -32.89
N PHE A 103 -9.16 14.83 -32.45
CA PHE A 103 -10.27 14.43 -33.32
C PHE A 103 -11.57 15.19 -33.06
N GLY A 104 -11.57 16.13 -32.11
CA GLY A 104 -12.77 16.83 -31.65
C GLY A 104 -13.49 17.60 -32.75
N VAL A 105 -12.75 18.21 -33.68
CA VAL A 105 -13.35 18.89 -34.85
C VAL A 105 -14.13 17.91 -35.71
N PHE A 106 -13.57 16.73 -36.01
CA PHE A 106 -14.26 15.70 -36.79
C PHE A 106 -15.46 15.12 -36.05
N ILE A 107 -15.34 14.92 -34.73
CA ILE A 107 -16.44 14.46 -33.87
C ILE A 107 -17.58 15.49 -33.87
N LEU A 108 -17.28 16.78 -33.71
CA LEU A 108 -18.25 17.87 -33.71
C LEU A 108 -18.96 18.00 -35.06
N VAL A 109 -18.22 17.93 -36.17
CA VAL A 109 -18.79 17.97 -37.53
C VAL A 109 -19.68 16.75 -37.77
N GLY A 110 -19.23 15.55 -37.39
CA GLY A 110 -20.01 14.32 -37.52
C GLY A 110 -21.30 14.33 -36.70
N LEU A 111 -21.23 14.79 -35.43
CA LEU A 111 -22.40 14.96 -34.58
C LEU A 111 -23.35 16.02 -35.13
N GLY A 112 -22.84 17.17 -35.60
CA GLY A 112 -23.64 18.23 -36.21
C GLY A 112 -24.42 17.74 -37.44
N ALA A 113 -23.78 16.94 -38.31
CA ALA A 113 -24.43 16.34 -39.46
C ALA A 113 -25.52 15.33 -39.07
N LEU A 114 -25.26 14.50 -38.05
CA LEU A 114 -26.22 13.52 -37.52
C LEU A 114 -27.45 14.20 -36.90
N PHE A 115 -27.24 15.21 -36.05
CA PHE A 115 -28.33 16.00 -35.47
C PHE A 115 -29.11 16.77 -36.54
N GLY A 116 -28.41 17.39 -37.50
CA GLY A 116 -29.05 18.06 -38.63
C GLY A 116 -30.00 17.13 -39.40
N LYS A 117 -29.58 15.89 -39.64
CA LYS A 117 -30.39 14.87 -40.34
C LYS A 117 -31.57 14.35 -39.51
N LEU A 118 -31.42 14.24 -38.18
CA LEU A 118 -32.49 13.85 -37.27
C LEU A 118 -33.55 14.94 -37.12
N PHE A 119 -33.15 16.21 -37.07
CA PHE A 119 -34.07 17.35 -36.96
C PHE A 119 -34.70 17.76 -38.29
N SER A 120 -34.03 17.58 -39.44
CA SER A 120 -34.66 17.83 -40.76
C SER A 120 -35.75 16.81 -41.09
N ARG A 121 -35.66 15.58 -40.57
CA ARG A 121 -36.70 14.55 -40.69
C ARG A 121 -37.99 14.86 -39.94
N LYS A 122 -37.97 15.78 -38.97
CA LYS A 122 -39.18 16.24 -38.27
C LYS A 122 -39.88 17.44 -38.93
N LYS A 123 -39.24 18.04 -39.96
CA LYS A 123 -39.79 19.18 -40.72
C LYS A 123 -40.40 18.77 -42.07
N ALA A 124 -40.45 17.47 -42.37
CA ALA A 124 -41.14 16.89 -43.50
C ALA A 124 -42.38 16.15 -43.02
#